data_AF-A0A7L4CKV3-F1
#
_entry.id   AF-A0A7L4CKV3-F1
#
_cell.length_a   1.000
_cell.length_b   1.000
_cell.length_c   1.000
_cell.angle_alpha   90.00
_cell.angle_beta   90.00
_cell.angle_gamma   90.00
#
_symmetry.space_group_name_H-M   'P 1'
#
loop_
_entity.id
_entity.type
_entity.pdbx_description
1 polymer ?
#
loop_
_entity_poly.entity_id
_entity_poly.type
_entity_poly.pdbx_seq_one_letter_code
_entity_poly.pdbx_strand_id
1 'polypeptide(L)'
;VAQILLMGSTVPLCSAQWERMFNTSRIPGEESDTLQHVKDSKHIVVYHKGRYFKVWLYHDGRLLKPREIEQQMQRILDDDSEPQAGEEKLAALTAGDRVPWAKARQTYFIRGKNKQSLDAIEKAAFFVTLDDIEQGYREEDPVRSLDAYAKSLIHGRCYDRWFDKTFTLIVFKNGRIGLNAEHSWADAPIVGHLWENAMATECLELGYSEDGHCRGDTNQNIPIPTKLQWEIPEECQEVIERSLSTAIALADDVDFYSFFFDAFGKGLIKKAKTSPDAFVQLSLQLAHYRDMGKFSLTYEASMTRLFREGRTETVRSCTVESCNFVRSMEDPTESTENTLKFFRLAAAKHQHLYRLAMTGAGIDRHLFCLYVVSKYLAVDSPFLKEVLSEPWRLSTSQTPQQHIDLKKNPEMLSCGGGFGPVADDGYGVSYIILGENAIHFHVSSKISCSETDSHRFGKNIQKAMVDIMGLFNLSKNCTK
;
A
#
# COMPACT_ATOMS: atom_id res chain seq x y z
N VAL A 1 -13.35 15.57 20.17
CA VAL A 1 -12.76 14.60 19.21
C VAL A 1 -13.71 13.44 19.11
N ALA A 2 -14.26 13.14 17.93
CA ALA A 2 -15.12 11.97 17.75
C ALA A 2 -14.30 10.69 18.01
N GLN A 3 -14.85 9.72 18.73
CA GLN A 3 -14.16 8.44 18.97
C GLN A 3 -14.11 7.63 17.67
N ILE A 4 -12.95 7.07 17.35
CA ILE A 4 -12.81 6.10 16.25
C ILE A 4 -13.30 4.76 16.78
N LEU A 5 -14.41 4.25 16.26
CA LEU A 5 -15.04 3.01 16.72
C LEU A 5 -14.81 1.89 15.71
N LEU A 6 -14.80 0.66 16.21
CA LEU A 6 -14.93 -0.51 15.36
C LEU A 6 -16.27 -0.45 14.63
N MET A 7 -16.27 -0.66 13.32
CA MET A 7 -17.48 -0.53 12.49
C MET A 7 -18.64 -1.36 13.04
N GLY A 8 -19.81 -0.71 13.20
CA GLY A 8 -21.02 -1.35 13.72
C GLY A 8 -20.96 -1.70 15.22
N SER A 9 -20.01 -1.12 15.97
CA SER A 9 -19.78 -1.38 17.38
C SER A 9 -19.57 -0.09 18.17
N THR A 10 -19.69 -0.17 19.50
CA THR A 10 -19.36 0.90 20.45
C THR A 10 -17.93 0.77 20.99
N VAL A 11 -17.15 -0.18 20.49
CA VAL A 11 -15.78 -0.46 20.95
C VAL A 11 -14.81 0.53 20.31
N PRO A 12 -14.02 1.29 21.09
CA PRO A 12 -13.05 2.23 20.56
C PRO A 12 -11.84 1.51 19.96
N LEU A 13 -11.27 2.12 18.93
CA LEU A 13 -10.01 1.73 18.32
C LEU A 13 -8.97 2.83 18.53
N CYS A 14 -7.71 2.44 18.71
CA CYS A 14 -6.60 3.37 18.83
C CYS A 14 -6.47 4.25 17.57
N SER A 15 -6.24 5.55 17.79
CA SER A 15 -6.08 6.58 16.76
C SER A 15 -4.62 7.02 16.54
N ALA A 16 -3.64 6.44 17.25
CA ALA A 16 -2.26 6.92 17.27
C ALA A 16 -1.60 6.99 15.87
N GLN A 17 -1.99 6.09 14.96
CA GLN A 17 -1.46 6.08 13.59
C GLN A 17 -1.89 7.33 12.78
N TRP A 18 -3.09 7.89 13.01
CA TRP A 18 -3.55 9.09 12.31
C TRP A 18 -2.78 10.35 12.69
N GLU A 19 -2.30 10.43 13.94
CA GLU A 19 -1.53 11.58 14.41
C GLU A 19 -0.24 11.78 13.60
N ARG A 20 0.30 10.70 13.03
CA ARG A 20 1.55 10.70 12.27
C ARG A 20 1.37 10.75 10.76
N MET A 21 0.14 10.80 10.26
CA MET A 21 -0.15 10.75 8.81
C MET A 21 0.51 11.90 8.04
N PHE A 22 0.36 13.12 8.55
CA PHE A 22 0.98 14.32 8.00
C PHE A 22 2.19 14.75 8.83
N ASN A 23 3.02 15.59 8.23
CA ASN A 23 4.16 16.25 8.89
C ASN A 23 5.21 15.27 9.42
N THR A 24 5.27 14.07 8.83
CA THR A 24 6.15 13.01 9.27
C THR A 24 7.05 12.57 8.11
N SER A 25 8.28 12.20 8.43
CA SER A 25 9.22 11.59 7.50
C SER A 25 10.08 10.58 8.23
N ARG A 26 10.46 9.52 7.54
CA ARG A 26 11.55 8.65 7.94
C ARG A 26 12.88 9.36 7.69
N ILE A 27 13.81 9.26 8.62
CA ILE A 27 15.14 9.84 8.55
C ILE A 27 16.15 8.70 8.56
N PRO A 28 17.03 8.61 7.55
CA PRO A 28 17.99 7.52 7.45
C PRO A 28 19.05 7.60 8.56
N GLY A 29 19.45 6.45 9.09
CA GLY A 29 20.58 6.31 10.01
C GLY A 29 21.47 5.13 9.63
N GLU A 30 22.73 5.15 10.08
CA GLU A 30 23.68 4.09 9.72
C GLU A 30 23.37 2.76 10.41
N GLU A 31 22.84 2.79 11.65
CA GLU A 31 22.43 1.59 12.39
C GLU A 31 20.91 1.37 12.35
N SER A 32 20.14 2.45 12.49
CA SER A 32 18.69 2.43 12.47
C SER A 32 18.13 3.76 12.00
N ASP A 33 17.03 3.69 11.26
CA ASP A 33 16.27 4.86 10.83
C ASP A 33 15.35 5.34 11.97
N THR A 34 14.94 6.61 11.89
CA THR A 34 14.03 7.21 12.87
C THR A 34 12.83 7.86 12.19
N LEU A 35 11.67 7.88 12.86
CA LEU A 35 10.54 8.67 12.42
C LEU A 35 10.61 10.07 13.03
N GLN A 36 10.73 11.08 12.21
CA GLN A 36 10.58 12.47 12.61
C GLN A 36 9.13 12.90 12.35
N HIS A 37 8.43 13.34 13.40
CA HIS A 37 7.14 14.01 13.29
C HIS A 37 7.27 15.43 13.81
N VAL A 38 6.87 16.42 13.00
CA VAL A 38 6.86 17.83 13.38
C VAL A 38 5.44 18.35 13.57
N LYS A 39 5.26 19.23 14.55
CA LYS A 39 4.00 19.92 14.76
C LYS A 39 3.85 21.06 13.76
N ASP A 40 2.61 21.32 13.34
CA ASP A 40 2.22 22.54 12.65
C ASP A 40 2.97 22.85 11.34
N SER A 41 3.24 21.84 10.50
CA SER A 41 3.71 22.13 9.14
C SER A 41 2.66 22.90 8.36
N LYS A 42 3.12 23.87 7.56
CA LYS A 42 2.25 24.79 6.80
C LYS A 42 2.49 24.74 5.30
N HIS A 43 3.25 23.76 4.83
CA HIS A 43 3.60 23.63 3.42
C HIS A 43 3.64 22.16 2.98
N ILE A 44 3.52 21.96 1.68
CA ILE A 44 3.88 20.71 1.00
C ILE A 44 5.14 20.94 0.15
N VAL A 45 5.75 19.85 -0.31
CA VAL A 45 6.72 19.91 -1.40
C VAL A 45 6.15 19.19 -2.61
N VAL A 46 6.29 19.85 -3.76
CA VAL A 46 5.85 19.36 -5.06
C VAL A 46 7.08 19.08 -5.91
N TYR A 47 7.15 17.89 -6.50
CA TYR A 47 8.12 17.50 -7.51
C TYR A 47 7.49 17.58 -8.90
N HIS A 48 8.19 18.19 -9.85
CA HIS A 48 7.81 18.17 -11.27
C HIS A 48 9.06 18.25 -12.16
N LYS A 49 9.26 17.27 -13.05
CA LYS A 49 10.37 17.21 -14.02
C LYS A 49 11.73 17.52 -13.37
N GLY A 50 12.09 16.75 -12.35
CA GLY A 50 13.39 16.88 -11.69
C GLY A 50 13.55 18.07 -10.74
N ARG A 51 12.50 18.82 -10.46
CA ARG A 51 12.57 20.06 -9.67
C ARG A 51 11.63 20.01 -8.48
N TYR A 52 12.04 20.63 -7.37
CA TYR A 52 11.29 20.62 -6.12
C TYR A 52 10.79 22.03 -5.77
N PHE A 53 9.54 22.15 -5.37
CA PHE A 53 8.90 23.42 -5.04
C PHE A 53 8.24 23.35 -3.67
N LYS A 54 8.54 24.30 -2.81
CA LYS A 54 7.80 24.51 -1.56
C LYS A 54 6.52 25.29 -1.87
N VAL A 55 5.38 24.73 -1.49
CA VAL A 55 4.06 25.35 -1.64
C VAL A 55 3.41 25.54 -0.27
N TRP A 56 3.12 26.77 0.10
CA TRP A 56 2.42 27.07 1.35
C TRP A 56 0.95 26.67 1.24
N LEU A 57 0.41 26.08 2.32
CA LEU A 57 -0.99 25.66 2.43
C LEU A 57 -1.88 26.73 3.06
N TYR A 58 -1.31 27.78 3.63
CA TYR A 58 -2.04 28.78 4.40
C TYR A 58 -1.75 30.20 3.91
N HIS A 59 -2.79 31.03 3.89
CA HIS A 59 -2.71 32.47 3.62
C HIS A 59 -3.77 33.19 4.47
N ASP A 60 -3.42 34.32 5.08
CA ASP A 60 -4.30 35.11 5.96
C ASP A 60 -4.99 34.29 7.06
N GLY A 61 -4.24 33.36 7.69
CA GLY A 61 -4.73 32.56 8.81
C GLY A 61 -5.72 31.45 8.45
N ARG A 62 -6.00 31.24 7.16
CA ARG A 62 -6.84 30.13 6.67
C ARG A 62 -6.08 29.19 5.74
N LEU A 63 -6.61 27.99 5.56
CA LEU A 63 -6.17 27.10 4.50
C LEU A 63 -6.48 27.72 3.13
N LEU A 64 -5.61 27.49 2.16
CA LEU A 64 -5.87 27.82 0.76
C LEU A 64 -7.09 27.05 0.24
N LYS A 65 -7.88 27.72 -0.61
CA LYS A 65 -9.03 27.13 -1.28
C LYS A 65 -8.55 26.21 -2.42
N PRO A 66 -9.37 25.23 -2.86
CA PRO A 66 -9.03 24.37 -3.99
C PRO A 66 -8.57 25.13 -5.25
N ARG A 67 -9.27 26.21 -5.65
CA ARG A 67 -8.90 27.06 -6.78
C ARG A 67 -7.56 27.78 -6.61
N GLU A 68 -7.19 28.13 -5.37
CA GLU A 68 -5.88 28.73 -5.06
C GLU A 68 -4.77 27.69 -5.11
N ILE A 69 -5.02 26.45 -4.66
CA ILE A 69 -4.07 25.33 -4.80
C ILE A 69 -3.86 24.96 -6.27
N GLU A 70 -4.93 24.89 -7.06
CA GLU A 70 -4.86 24.68 -8.51
C GLU A 70 -3.96 25.74 -9.18
N GLN A 71 -4.13 27.01 -8.82
CA GLN A 71 -3.27 28.10 -9.30
C GLN A 71 -1.78 27.89 -8.93
N GLN A 72 -1.47 27.33 -7.76
CA GLN A 72 -0.10 26.99 -7.38
C GLN A 72 0.48 25.86 -8.23
N MET A 73 -0.31 24.81 -8.50
CA MET A 73 0.12 23.71 -9.35
C MET A 73 0.35 24.17 -10.79
N GLN A 74 -0.54 25.01 -11.33
CA GLN A 74 -0.37 25.59 -12.66
C GLN A 74 0.93 26.40 -12.77
N ARG A 75 1.24 27.23 -11.77
CA ARG A 75 2.52 27.98 -11.74
C ARG A 75 3.76 27.07 -11.78
N ILE A 76 3.67 25.85 -11.21
CA ILE A 76 4.78 24.87 -11.26
C ILE A 76 4.85 24.19 -12.64
N LEU A 77 3.70 23.89 -13.24
CA LEU A 77 3.64 23.30 -14.58
C LEU A 77 4.13 24.27 -15.66
N ASP A 78 3.87 25.57 -15.49
CA ASP A 78 4.30 26.64 -16.39
C ASP A 78 5.76 27.07 -16.17
N ASP A 79 6.41 26.66 -15.08
CA ASP A 79 7.81 26.97 -14.80
C ASP A 79 8.72 26.20 -15.76
N ASP A 80 9.53 26.94 -16.52
CA ASP A 80 10.44 26.44 -17.55
C ASP A 80 11.91 26.35 -17.10
N SER A 81 12.18 26.58 -15.80
CA SER A 81 13.55 26.50 -15.28
C SER A 81 14.09 25.07 -15.32
N GLU A 82 15.38 24.90 -15.60
CA GLU A 82 16.01 23.57 -15.61
C GLU A 82 16.38 23.11 -14.19
N PRO A 83 16.41 21.78 -13.91
CA PRO A 83 16.94 21.26 -12.66
C PRO A 83 18.43 21.61 -12.49
N GLN A 84 18.84 21.82 -11.24
CA GLN A 84 20.25 21.99 -10.90
C GLN A 84 21.01 20.66 -11.07
N ALA A 85 22.34 20.72 -11.20
CA ALA A 85 23.15 19.51 -11.33
C ALA A 85 22.89 18.54 -10.17
N GLY A 86 22.55 17.29 -10.49
CA GLY A 86 22.17 16.26 -9.52
C GLY A 86 20.73 16.35 -8.95
N GLU A 87 20.01 17.46 -9.16
CA GLU A 87 18.67 17.66 -8.59
C GLU A 87 17.65 16.66 -9.14
N GLU A 88 17.67 16.41 -10.45
CA GLU A 88 16.65 15.63 -11.14
C GLU A 88 16.42 14.24 -10.53
N LYS A 89 17.54 13.59 -10.16
CA LYS A 89 17.58 12.22 -9.66
C LYS A 89 17.76 12.16 -8.14
N LEU A 90 17.75 13.30 -7.44
CA LEU A 90 18.11 13.40 -6.03
C LEU A 90 17.36 12.40 -5.14
N ALA A 91 16.06 12.20 -5.37
CA ALA A 91 15.26 11.30 -4.54
C ALA A 91 15.63 9.81 -4.69
N ALA A 92 16.47 9.44 -5.66
CA ALA A 92 17.01 8.08 -5.77
C ALA A 92 17.78 7.65 -4.51
N LEU A 93 18.35 8.61 -3.78
CA LEU A 93 18.95 8.35 -2.48
C LEU A 93 17.96 7.72 -1.50
N THR A 94 16.67 8.06 -1.59
CA THR A 94 15.62 7.49 -0.72
C THR A 94 15.11 6.11 -1.18
N ALA A 95 15.43 5.72 -2.43
CA ALA A 95 14.97 4.48 -3.07
C ALA A 95 15.95 3.31 -2.94
N GLY A 96 17.26 3.60 -2.80
CA GLY A 96 18.32 2.61 -2.67
C GLY A 96 18.57 2.16 -1.23
N ASP A 97 19.79 1.69 -0.98
CA ASP A 97 20.22 1.20 0.32
C ASP A 97 20.23 2.29 1.40
N ARG A 98 19.83 1.92 2.63
CA ARG A 98 19.63 2.85 3.74
C ARG A 98 20.93 3.49 4.25
N VAL A 99 22.02 2.71 4.35
CA VAL A 99 23.31 3.19 4.88
C VAL A 99 23.99 4.19 3.93
N PRO A 100 24.09 3.95 2.61
CA PRO A 100 24.56 4.96 1.67
C PRO A 100 23.77 6.26 1.76
N TRP A 101 22.44 6.20 1.88
CA TRP A 101 21.62 7.39 2.07
C TRP A 101 21.95 8.12 3.38
N ALA A 102 22.04 7.40 4.51
CA ALA A 102 22.40 7.99 5.79
C ALA A 102 23.74 8.74 5.73
N LYS A 103 24.76 8.15 5.09
CA LYS A 103 26.08 8.76 4.92
C LYS A 103 26.02 9.98 4.00
N ALA A 104 25.37 9.87 2.85
CA ALA A 104 25.21 11.00 1.92
C ALA A 104 24.48 12.17 2.59
N ARG A 105 23.42 11.89 3.36
CA ARG A 105 22.71 12.89 4.16
C ARG A 105 23.65 13.64 5.11
N GLN A 106 24.47 12.91 5.88
CA GLN A 106 25.42 13.49 6.83
C GLN A 106 26.53 14.30 6.15
N THR A 107 27.01 13.86 4.99
CA THR A 107 28.11 14.53 4.30
C THR A 107 27.65 15.77 3.54
N TYR A 108 26.53 15.69 2.81
CA TYR A 108 26.16 16.70 1.81
C TYR A 108 24.93 17.55 2.18
N PHE A 109 24.08 17.11 3.12
CA PHE A 109 22.77 17.73 3.36
C PHE A 109 22.58 18.34 4.76
N ILE A 110 23.61 18.41 5.58
CA ILE A 110 23.51 18.97 6.95
C ILE A 110 23.81 20.48 7.05
N ARG A 111 24.29 21.12 5.98
CA ARG A 111 24.65 22.55 5.95
C ARG A 111 24.17 23.24 4.65
N GLY A 112 24.24 24.57 4.65
CA GLY A 112 24.02 25.39 3.45
C GLY A 112 22.62 25.27 2.84
N LYS A 113 22.54 25.44 1.52
CA LYS A 113 21.28 25.37 0.76
C LYS A 113 20.65 23.98 0.80
N ASN A 114 21.46 22.93 0.69
CA ASN A 114 21.01 21.53 0.77
C ASN A 114 20.24 21.24 2.05
N LYS A 115 20.73 21.72 3.20
CA LYS A 115 20.03 21.55 4.48
C LYS A 115 18.68 22.24 4.49
N GLN A 116 18.60 23.47 3.98
CA GLN A 116 17.35 24.24 3.96
C GLN A 116 16.31 23.56 3.08
N SER A 117 16.72 23.06 1.92
CA SER A 117 15.86 22.35 0.97
C SER A 117 15.44 20.97 1.48
N LEU A 118 16.37 20.18 2.05
CA LEU A 118 16.05 18.89 2.66
C LEU A 118 15.12 19.07 3.88
N ASP A 119 15.36 20.06 4.74
CA ASP A 119 14.46 20.40 5.84
C ASP A 119 13.06 20.75 5.33
N ALA A 120 12.94 21.42 4.17
CA ALA A 120 11.64 21.72 3.59
C ALA A 120 10.89 20.45 3.17
N ILE A 121 11.58 19.45 2.61
CA ILE A 121 11.00 18.15 2.27
C ILE A 121 10.63 17.35 3.52
N GLU A 122 11.58 17.16 4.44
CA GLU A 122 11.40 16.36 5.65
C GLU A 122 10.25 16.91 6.52
N LYS A 123 10.11 18.24 6.61
CA LYS A 123 9.07 18.91 7.40
C LYS A 123 7.76 19.16 6.64
N ALA A 124 7.65 18.86 5.35
CA ALA A 124 6.43 19.04 4.58
C ALA A 124 5.24 18.27 5.20
N ALA A 125 4.01 18.71 4.97
CA ALA A 125 2.83 17.96 5.41
C ALA A 125 2.74 16.61 4.71
N PHE A 126 2.96 16.60 3.40
CA PHE A 126 3.11 15.43 2.54
C PHE A 126 3.88 15.85 1.27
N PHE A 127 4.25 14.86 0.46
CA PHE A 127 4.95 15.08 -0.80
C PHE A 127 3.98 14.91 -1.97
N VAL A 128 4.15 15.68 -3.04
CA VAL A 128 3.34 15.58 -4.26
C VAL A 128 4.26 15.39 -5.45
N THR A 129 3.94 14.45 -6.33
CA THR A 129 4.58 14.34 -7.64
C THR A 129 3.57 14.69 -8.72
N LEU A 130 3.87 15.73 -9.50
CA LEU A 130 3.23 16.01 -10.77
C LEU A 130 4.04 15.29 -11.86
N ASP A 131 3.60 14.08 -12.20
CA ASP A 131 4.26 13.23 -13.18
C ASP A 131 3.94 13.69 -14.61
N ASP A 132 4.92 13.61 -15.50
CA ASP A 132 4.79 14.05 -16.89
C ASP A 132 4.42 12.93 -17.87
N ILE A 133 4.26 11.71 -17.35
CA ILE A 133 3.74 10.56 -18.09
C ILE A 133 2.25 10.35 -17.82
N GLU A 134 1.60 9.61 -18.70
CA GLU A 134 0.22 9.15 -18.55
C GLU A 134 0.22 7.71 -18.04
N GLN A 135 -0.66 7.41 -17.08
CA GLN A 135 -0.85 6.07 -16.53
C GLN A 135 -2.31 5.80 -16.25
N GLY A 136 -2.66 4.56 -15.88
CA GLY A 136 -4.01 4.15 -15.50
C GLY A 136 -4.64 3.13 -16.45
N TYR A 137 -5.87 2.73 -16.13
CA TYR A 137 -6.62 1.76 -16.93
C TYR A 137 -6.87 2.25 -18.36
N ARG A 138 -6.58 1.39 -19.34
CA ARG A 138 -6.87 1.58 -20.76
C ARG A 138 -7.67 0.38 -21.28
N GLU A 139 -8.80 0.65 -21.93
CA GLU A 139 -9.73 -0.39 -22.39
C GLU A 139 -9.10 -1.27 -23.48
N GLU A 140 -8.23 -0.70 -24.31
CA GLU A 140 -7.51 -1.38 -25.38
C GLU A 140 -6.40 -2.34 -24.89
N ASP A 141 -5.91 -2.16 -23.65
CA ASP A 141 -4.86 -2.99 -23.05
C ASP A 141 -5.05 -3.09 -21.52
N PRO A 142 -6.14 -3.72 -21.06
CA PRO A 142 -6.61 -3.58 -19.68
C PRO A 142 -5.67 -4.21 -18.66
N VAL A 143 -5.01 -5.32 -19.02
CA VAL A 143 -4.09 -6.02 -18.11
C VAL A 143 -2.79 -5.22 -17.96
N ARG A 144 -2.05 -5.01 -19.07
CA ARG A 144 -0.73 -4.37 -18.98
C ARG A 144 -0.82 -2.92 -18.52
N SER A 145 -1.93 -2.22 -18.82
CA SER A 145 -2.12 -0.84 -18.33
C SER A 145 -2.29 -0.78 -16.82
N LEU A 146 -2.99 -1.74 -16.20
CA LEU A 146 -3.09 -1.83 -14.74
C LEU A 146 -1.78 -2.25 -14.10
N ASP A 147 -1.04 -3.20 -14.69
CA ASP A 147 0.25 -3.64 -14.18
C ASP A 147 1.28 -2.50 -14.22
N ALA A 148 1.36 -1.79 -15.36
CA ALA A 148 2.20 -0.61 -15.51
C ALA A 148 1.81 0.50 -14.53
N TYR A 149 0.52 0.69 -14.29
CA TYR A 149 0.03 1.66 -13.32
C TYR A 149 0.43 1.30 -11.89
N ALA A 150 0.24 0.04 -11.47
CA ALA A 150 0.65 -0.46 -10.17
C ALA A 150 2.17 -0.31 -9.97
N LYS A 151 2.98 -0.72 -10.96
CA LYS A 151 4.44 -0.56 -10.94
C LYS A 151 4.85 0.90 -10.79
N SER A 152 4.21 1.80 -11.53
CA SER A 152 4.50 3.25 -11.49
C SER A 152 4.10 3.91 -10.16
N LEU A 153 3.04 3.44 -9.50
CA LEU A 153 2.64 3.91 -8.17
C LEU A 153 3.61 3.43 -7.07
N ILE A 154 4.08 2.19 -7.15
CA ILE A 154 4.99 1.63 -6.13
C ILE A 154 6.42 2.16 -6.31
N HIS A 155 6.95 2.18 -7.54
CA HIS A 155 8.37 2.46 -7.78
C HIS A 155 8.64 3.77 -8.54
N GLY A 156 7.65 4.29 -9.29
CA GLY A 156 7.87 5.43 -10.18
C GLY A 156 9.04 5.19 -11.15
N ARG A 157 9.90 6.19 -11.31
CA ARG A 157 11.21 6.09 -11.98
C ARG A 157 12.36 5.89 -10.99
N CYS A 158 12.04 5.50 -9.75
CA CYS A 158 12.96 5.38 -8.62
C CYS A 158 13.62 6.69 -8.15
N TYR A 159 13.28 7.85 -8.73
CA TYR A 159 13.77 9.17 -8.30
C TYR A 159 12.72 10.27 -8.29
N ASP A 160 11.49 9.98 -8.72
CA ASP A 160 10.37 10.91 -8.82
C ASP A 160 9.36 10.73 -7.67
N ARG A 161 9.76 10.05 -6.59
CA ARG A 161 9.03 9.89 -5.33
C ARG A 161 10.00 10.16 -4.19
N TRP A 162 9.50 10.71 -3.09
CA TRP A 162 10.29 10.81 -1.86
C TRP A 162 9.90 9.67 -0.92
N PHE A 163 10.57 8.52 -1.04
CA PHE A 163 10.17 7.26 -0.39
C PHE A 163 10.26 7.31 1.15
N ASP A 164 10.97 8.28 1.69
CA ASP A 164 11.04 8.52 3.13
C ASP A 164 9.83 9.32 3.66
N LYS A 165 9.03 9.94 2.79
CA LYS A 165 7.83 10.67 3.22
C LYS A 165 6.75 9.66 3.60
N THR A 166 5.96 9.96 4.63
CA THR A 166 4.84 9.09 5.04
C THR A 166 3.94 8.69 3.88
N PHE A 167 3.67 9.64 2.98
CA PHE A 167 3.16 9.33 1.66
C PHE A 167 3.53 10.39 0.62
N THR A 168 3.56 9.96 -0.64
CA THR A 168 3.61 10.79 -1.83
C THR A 168 2.27 10.68 -2.56
N LEU A 169 1.60 11.81 -2.79
CA LEU A 169 0.47 11.92 -3.72
C LEU A 169 1.00 12.06 -5.14
N ILE A 170 0.62 11.12 -6.00
CA ILE A 170 1.10 11.05 -7.39
C ILE A 170 -0.05 11.48 -8.29
N VAL A 171 0.20 12.47 -9.14
CA VAL A 171 -0.75 12.98 -10.13
C VAL A 171 -0.11 12.84 -11.51
N PHE A 172 -0.66 11.97 -12.34
CA PHE A 172 -0.21 11.74 -13.70
C PHE A 172 -0.76 12.79 -14.66
N LYS A 173 -0.12 12.96 -15.82
CA LYS A 173 -0.46 13.98 -16.82
C LYS A 173 -1.92 13.91 -17.31
N ASN A 174 -2.49 12.70 -17.36
CA ASN A 174 -3.88 12.46 -17.75
C ASN A 174 -4.87 12.56 -16.57
N GLY A 175 -4.45 13.12 -15.43
CA GLY A 175 -5.29 13.32 -14.24
C GLY A 175 -5.53 12.06 -13.40
N ARG A 176 -4.91 10.92 -13.74
CA ARG A 176 -4.95 9.74 -12.85
C ARG A 176 -4.11 10.00 -11.60
N ILE A 177 -4.55 9.43 -10.49
CA ILE A 177 -3.97 9.69 -9.17
C ILE A 177 -3.77 8.43 -8.35
N GLY A 178 -2.74 8.42 -7.51
CA GLY A 178 -2.55 7.37 -6.51
C GLY A 178 -1.59 7.79 -5.40
N LEU A 179 -1.28 6.85 -4.51
CA LEU A 179 -0.41 7.06 -3.35
C LEU A 179 0.74 6.05 -3.33
N ASN A 180 1.92 6.54 -2.95
CA ASN A 180 3.01 5.74 -2.41
C ASN A 180 3.12 6.03 -0.91
N ALA A 181 3.29 5.02 -0.06
CA ALA A 181 3.31 5.21 1.39
C ALA A 181 4.48 4.47 2.06
N GLU A 182 5.22 5.18 2.91
CA GLU A 182 6.24 4.60 3.78
C GLU A 182 5.55 3.85 4.94
N HIS A 183 5.95 2.61 5.23
CA HIS A 183 5.14 1.71 6.06
C HIS A 183 5.45 1.77 7.58
N SER A 184 6.53 2.44 7.99
CA SER A 184 6.96 2.42 9.40
C SER A 184 6.00 3.18 10.33
N TRP A 185 5.28 4.19 9.84
CA TRP A 185 4.37 5.01 10.67
C TRP A 185 2.95 4.43 10.82
N ALA A 186 2.42 3.73 9.82
CA ALA A 186 1.06 3.17 9.84
C ALA A 186 0.85 1.95 8.95
N ASP A 187 -0.33 1.34 9.10
CA ASP A 187 -0.82 0.21 8.34
C ASP A 187 -1.79 0.63 7.22
N ALA A 188 -1.93 -0.20 6.18
CA ALA A 188 -2.71 0.09 4.98
C ALA A 188 -4.14 0.62 5.24
N PRO A 189 -4.93 0.11 6.22
CA PRO A 189 -6.27 0.66 6.50
C PRO A 189 -6.28 2.16 6.86
N ILE A 190 -5.21 2.69 7.44
CA ILE A 190 -5.10 4.12 7.79
C ILE A 190 -4.94 4.97 6.54
N VAL A 191 -4.14 4.51 5.58
CA VAL A 191 -3.95 5.16 4.27
C VAL A 191 -5.22 5.01 3.41
N GLY A 192 -5.86 3.83 3.45
CA GLY A 192 -7.14 3.60 2.78
C GLY A 192 -8.23 4.55 3.27
N HIS A 193 -8.29 4.83 4.57
CA HIS A 193 -9.22 5.82 5.12
C HIS A 193 -8.92 7.26 4.65
N LEU A 194 -7.64 7.64 4.55
CA LEU A 194 -7.25 8.94 3.97
C LEU A 194 -7.77 9.06 2.53
N TRP A 195 -7.54 8.03 1.71
CA TRP A 195 -7.97 7.99 0.32
C TRP A 195 -9.49 8.08 0.18
N GLU A 196 -10.20 7.27 0.97
CA GLU A 196 -11.66 7.25 1.01
C GLU A 196 -12.25 8.62 1.37
N ASN A 197 -11.70 9.27 2.40
CA ASN A 197 -12.13 10.59 2.82
C ASN A 197 -11.82 11.68 1.76
N ALA A 198 -10.64 11.62 1.13
CA ALA A 198 -10.26 12.56 0.09
C ALA A 198 -11.22 12.50 -1.12
N MET A 199 -11.49 11.29 -1.63
CA MET A 199 -12.45 11.09 -2.73
C MET A 199 -13.86 11.55 -2.35
N ALA A 200 -14.32 11.23 -1.13
CA ALA A 200 -15.63 11.66 -0.63
C ALA A 200 -15.76 13.17 -0.55
N THR A 201 -14.76 13.84 -0.01
CA THR A 201 -14.73 15.30 0.10
C THR A 201 -14.73 15.96 -1.28
N GLU A 202 -13.93 15.43 -2.22
CA GLU A 202 -13.87 15.91 -3.60
C GLU A 202 -15.24 15.81 -4.29
N CYS A 203 -15.84 14.61 -4.29
CA CYS A 203 -17.06 14.32 -5.04
C CYS A 203 -18.31 14.96 -4.40
N LEU A 204 -18.40 14.97 -3.07
CA LEU A 204 -19.63 15.34 -2.35
C LEU A 204 -19.63 16.79 -1.86
N GLU A 205 -18.46 17.40 -1.65
CA GLU A 205 -18.36 18.73 -1.02
C GLU A 205 -17.72 19.79 -1.92
N LEU A 206 -16.59 19.47 -2.59
CA LEU A 206 -15.81 20.46 -3.33
C LEU A 206 -16.33 20.63 -4.77
N GLY A 207 -16.26 19.55 -5.56
CA GLY A 207 -16.64 19.52 -6.97
C GLY A 207 -15.86 20.50 -7.88
N TYR A 208 -16.24 20.51 -9.15
CA TYR A 208 -15.63 21.31 -10.21
C TYR A 208 -16.68 22.23 -10.88
N SER A 209 -16.23 23.27 -11.57
CA SER A 209 -17.04 24.07 -12.50
C SER A 209 -17.16 23.38 -13.86
N GLU A 210 -18.07 23.88 -14.72
CA GLU A 210 -18.34 23.28 -16.04
C GLU A 210 -17.12 23.26 -16.98
N ASP A 211 -16.17 24.18 -16.77
CA ASP A 211 -14.90 24.28 -17.51
C ASP A 211 -13.80 23.37 -16.92
N GLY A 212 -14.11 22.55 -15.91
CA GLY A 212 -13.19 21.58 -15.31
C GLY A 212 -12.28 22.14 -14.21
N HIS A 213 -12.46 23.40 -13.82
CA HIS A 213 -11.67 24.02 -12.76
C HIS A 213 -12.21 23.76 -11.35
N CYS A 214 -11.35 23.87 -10.35
CA CYS A 214 -11.79 23.86 -8.95
C CYS A 214 -12.75 25.04 -8.71
N ARG A 215 -13.85 24.81 -7.99
CA ARG A 215 -14.79 25.90 -7.66
C ARG A 215 -14.14 27.00 -6.80
N GLY A 216 -14.54 28.23 -7.05
CA GLY A 216 -14.06 29.44 -6.36
C GLY A 216 -13.21 30.34 -7.26
N ASP A 217 -12.61 31.36 -6.67
CA ASP A 217 -11.82 32.36 -7.37
C ASP A 217 -10.31 32.19 -7.13
N THR A 218 -9.51 32.58 -8.12
CA THR A 218 -8.05 32.73 -7.96
C THR A 218 -7.72 33.92 -7.06
N ASN A 219 -6.53 33.93 -6.45
CA ASN A 219 -6.08 35.04 -5.61
C ASN A 219 -4.61 35.35 -5.91
N GLN A 220 -4.33 36.53 -6.46
CA GLN A 220 -2.97 36.90 -6.85
C GLN A 220 -2.05 37.23 -5.66
N ASN A 221 -2.61 37.46 -4.47
CA ASN A 221 -1.85 37.82 -3.27
C ASN A 221 -1.30 36.62 -2.49
N ILE A 222 -1.69 35.39 -2.86
CA ILE A 222 -1.15 34.19 -2.22
C ILE A 222 0.34 34.02 -2.55
N PRO A 223 1.15 33.50 -1.61
CA PRO A 223 2.56 33.20 -1.88
C PRO A 223 2.71 32.34 -3.14
N ILE A 224 3.73 32.61 -3.94
CA ILE A 224 4.08 31.78 -5.10
C ILE A 224 4.89 30.56 -4.66
N PRO A 225 4.86 29.45 -5.42
CA PRO A 225 5.73 28.31 -5.17
C PRO A 225 7.20 28.73 -5.17
N THR A 226 7.97 28.25 -4.20
CA THR A 226 9.41 28.57 -4.10
C THR A 226 10.23 27.36 -4.53
N LYS A 227 10.96 27.48 -5.65
CA LYS A 227 11.89 26.42 -6.09
C LYS A 227 12.98 26.21 -5.05
N LEU A 228 13.15 24.97 -4.61
CA LEU A 228 14.21 24.58 -3.68
C LEU A 228 15.58 24.70 -4.37
N GLN A 229 16.61 24.93 -3.58
CA GLN A 229 17.95 25.22 -4.07
C GLN A 229 18.94 24.22 -3.51
N TRP A 230 19.85 23.76 -4.37
CA TRP A 230 20.77 22.68 -4.11
C TRP A 230 22.18 23.05 -4.59
N GLU A 231 23.16 22.52 -3.89
CA GLU A 231 24.58 22.55 -4.21
C GLU A 231 25.08 21.11 -4.08
N ILE A 232 24.83 20.30 -5.11
CA ILE A 232 25.13 18.86 -5.11
C ILE A 232 26.47 18.65 -5.84
N PRO A 233 27.58 18.41 -5.12
CA PRO A 233 28.88 18.21 -5.75
C PRO A 233 28.93 16.88 -6.51
N GLU A 234 29.87 16.75 -7.45
CA GLU A 234 30.00 15.57 -8.33
C GLU A 234 30.06 14.26 -7.54
N GLU A 235 30.77 14.23 -6.40
CA GLU A 235 30.87 13.03 -5.56
C GLU A 235 29.50 12.61 -4.99
N CYS A 236 28.62 13.57 -4.69
CA CYS A 236 27.27 13.25 -4.26
C CYS A 236 26.40 12.76 -5.43
N GLN A 237 26.61 13.29 -6.64
CA GLN A 237 25.94 12.83 -7.86
C GLN A 237 26.30 11.37 -8.16
N GLU A 238 27.55 10.95 -7.95
CA GLU A 238 27.92 9.54 -8.07
C GLU A 238 27.15 8.64 -7.10
N VAL A 239 26.91 9.08 -5.86
CA VAL A 239 26.12 8.32 -4.89
C VAL A 239 24.66 8.23 -5.35
N ILE A 240 24.10 9.34 -5.87
CA ILE A 240 22.75 9.38 -6.44
C ILE A 240 22.61 8.34 -7.57
N GLU A 241 23.54 8.30 -8.53
CA GLU A 241 23.49 7.35 -9.66
C GLU A 241 23.66 5.90 -9.22
N ARG A 242 24.50 5.62 -8.20
CA ARG A 242 24.62 4.28 -7.63
C ARG A 242 23.33 3.84 -6.94
N SER A 243 22.74 4.71 -6.11
CA SER A 243 21.44 4.44 -5.47
C SER A 243 20.35 4.22 -6.51
N LEU A 244 20.33 5.00 -7.58
CA LEU A 244 19.39 4.83 -8.69
C LEU A 244 19.56 3.49 -9.39
N SER A 245 20.80 3.10 -9.69
CA SER A 245 21.10 1.82 -10.33
C SER A 245 20.61 0.63 -9.50
N THR A 246 20.84 0.67 -8.18
CA THR A 246 20.30 -0.34 -7.24
C THR A 246 18.77 -0.34 -7.24
N ALA A 247 18.15 0.83 -7.14
CA ALA A 247 16.70 0.95 -7.07
C ALA A 247 16.01 0.47 -8.35
N ILE A 248 16.55 0.80 -9.53
CA ILE A 248 16.04 0.33 -10.83
C ILE A 248 16.15 -1.19 -10.91
N ALA A 249 17.30 -1.78 -10.56
CA ALA A 249 17.46 -3.23 -10.58
C ALA A 249 16.44 -3.94 -9.67
N LEU A 250 16.16 -3.37 -8.48
CA LEU A 250 15.14 -3.90 -7.58
C LEU A 250 13.72 -3.76 -8.13
N ALA A 251 13.38 -2.60 -8.69
CA ALA A 251 12.05 -2.31 -9.25
C ALA A 251 11.76 -3.10 -10.52
N ASP A 252 12.77 -3.34 -11.36
CA ASP A 252 12.64 -4.13 -12.57
C ASP A 252 12.54 -5.62 -12.33
N ASP A 253 12.98 -6.10 -11.16
CA ASP A 253 12.82 -7.49 -10.75
C ASP A 253 11.45 -7.80 -10.11
N VAL A 254 10.55 -6.82 -9.97
CA VAL A 254 9.19 -7.06 -9.45
C VAL A 254 8.20 -7.24 -10.60
N ASP A 255 7.56 -8.40 -10.63
CA ASP A 255 6.41 -8.69 -11.48
C ASP A 255 5.11 -8.24 -10.79
N PHE A 256 4.14 -7.78 -11.58
CA PHE A 256 2.85 -7.33 -11.11
C PHE A 256 1.73 -7.92 -11.97
N TYR A 257 0.66 -8.36 -11.30
CA TYR A 257 -0.61 -8.65 -11.96
C TYR A 257 -1.76 -8.09 -11.13
N SER A 258 -2.40 -7.06 -11.68
CA SER A 258 -3.49 -6.32 -11.04
C SER A 258 -4.79 -6.53 -11.82
N PHE A 259 -5.84 -7.04 -11.16
CA PHE A 259 -7.05 -7.44 -11.87
C PHE A 259 -8.34 -7.32 -11.07
N PHE A 260 -9.42 -7.03 -11.80
CA PHE A 260 -10.79 -7.12 -11.31
C PHE A 260 -11.31 -8.56 -11.40
N PHE A 261 -11.84 -9.04 -10.28
CA PHE A 261 -12.68 -10.23 -10.23
C PHE A 261 -14.14 -9.78 -10.12
N ASP A 262 -14.89 -9.92 -11.22
CA ASP A 262 -16.25 -9.43 -11.40
C ASP A 262 -17.31 -10.54 -11.48
N ALA A 263 -16.89 -11.80 -11.34
CA ALA A 263 -17.82 -12.94 -11.34
C ALA A 263 -18.75 -12.92 -10.11
N PHE A 264 -18.27 -12.41 -8.97
CA PHE A 264 -19.05 -12.12 -7.77
C PHE A 264 -18.21 -11.34 -6.73
N GLY A 265 -18.87 -10.74 -5.75
CA GLY A 265 -18.23 -10.10 -4.59
C GLY A 265 -18.77 -10.62 -3.26
N LYS A 266 -18.81 -9.75 -2.24
CA LYS A 266 -19.22 -10.16 -0.89
C LYS A 266 -20.67 -10.62 -0.80
N GLY A 267 -21.52 -10.23 -1.74
CA GLY A 267 -22.94 -10.56 -1.74
C GLY A 267 -23.18 -12.05 -1.91
N LEU A 268 -22.57 -12.65 -2.93
CA LEU A 268 -22.71 -14.09 -3.16
C LEU A 268 -22.00 -14.91 -2.07
N ILE A 269 -20.82 -14.47 -1.62
CA ILE A 269 -20.07 -15.14 -0.55
C ILE A 269 -20.88 -15.16 0.76
N LYS A 270 -21.58 -14.06 1.09
CA LYS A 270 -22.48 -14.02 2.26
C LYS A 270 -23.70 -14.92 2.09
N LYS A 271 -24.26 -15.08 0.88
CA LYS A 271 -25.33 -16.07 0.61
C LYS A 271 -24.86 -17.51 0.85
N ALA A 272 -23.58 -17.79 0.61
CA ALA A 272 -22.91 -19.03 1.00
C ALA A 272 -22.62 -19.14 2.52
N LYS A 273 -23.11 -18.20 3.35
CA LYS A 273 -22.93 -18.13 4.80
C LYS A 273 -21.46 -18.18 5.24
N THR A 274 -20.58 -17.59 4.45
CA THR A 274 -19.13 -17.56 4.70
C THR A 274 -18.65 -16.12 4.85
N SER A 275 -17.64 -15.91 5.71
CA SER A 275 -16.95 -14.61 5.79
C SER A 275 -16.24 -14.33 4.45
N PRO A 276 -16.44 -13.15 3.82
CA PRO A 276 -15.78 -12.80 2.58
C PRO A 276 -14.25 -12.89 2.64
N ASP A 277 -13.67 -12.46 3.76
CA ASP A 277 -12.24 -12.52 4.04
C ASP A 277 -11.73 -13.98 4.09
N ALA A 278 -12.39 -14.83 4.89
CA ALA A 278 -12.04 -16.25 4.98
C ALA A 278 -12.19 -16.98 3.63
N PHE A 279 -13.20 -16.62 2.84
CA PHE A 279 -13.39 -17.18 1.50
C PHE A 279 -12.22 -16.85 0.58
N VAL A 280 -11.79 -15.57 0.56
CA VAL A 280 -10.63 -15.15 -0.23
C VAL A 280 -9.37 -15.86 0.26
N GLN A 281 -9.10 -15.87 1.57
CA GLN A 281 -7.92 -16.54 2.12
C GLN A 281 -7.85 -18.03 1.79
N LEU A 282 -8.96 -18.76 1.85
CA LEU A 282 -8.99 -20.17 1.43
C LEU A 282 -8.85 -20.35 -0.08
N SER A 283 -9.34 -19.39 -0.87
CA SER A 283 -9.09 -19.37 -2.31
C SER A 283 -7.61 -19.15 -2.63
N LEU A 284 -6.92 -18.30 -1.86
CA LEU A 284 -5.47 -18.13 -1.97
C LEU A 284 -4.71 -19.41 -1.60
N GLN A 285 -5.14 -20.14 -0.55
CA GLN A 285 -4.54 -21.44 -0.21
C GLN A 285 -4.68 -22.46 -1.34
N LEU A 286 -5.87 -22.56 -1.94
CA LEU A 286 -6.13 -23.46 -3.06
C LEU A 286 -5.32 -23.05 -4.30
N ALA A 287 -5.32 -21.76 -4.64
CA ALA A 287 -4.56 -21.23 -5.76
C ALA A 287 -3.06 -21.49 -5.60
N HIS A 288 -2.51 -21.28 -4.40
CA HIS A 288 -1.08 -21.47 -4.14
C HIS A 288 -0.69 -22.94 -4.25
N TYR A 289 -1.52 -23.84 -3.74
CA TYR A 289 -1.27 -25.27 -3.87
C TYR A 289 -1.30 -25.74 -5.33
N ARG A 290 -2.24 -25.23 -6.14
CA ARG A 290 -2.29 -25.50 -7.59
C ARG A 290 -1.08 -24.94 -8.34
N ASP A 291 -0.59 -23.80 -7.90
CA ASP A 291 0.53 -23.11 -8.54
C ASP A 291 1.89 -23.75 -8.20
N MET A 292 2.11 -24.07 -6.92
CA MET A 292 3.41 -24.49 -6.38
C MET A 292 3.49 -25.99 -6.03
N GLY A 293 2.36 -26.71 -6.03
CA GLY A 293 2.29 -28.13 -5.64
C GLY A 293 2.57 -28.41 -4.15
N LYS A 294 2.76 -27.36 -3.33
CA LYS A 294 3.15 -27.44 -1.91
C LYS A 294 2.38 -26.43 -1.07
N PHE A 295 2.20 -26.76 0.20
CA PHE A 295 1.74 -25.81 1.22
C PHE A 295 2.92 -24.96 1.71
N SER A 296 2.65 -23.71 2.08
CA SER A 296 3.68 -22.79 2.56
C SER A 296 3.11 -21.85 3.62
N LEU A 297 3.98 -21.33 4.48
CA LEU A 297 3.55 -20.34 5.47
C LEU A 297 2.89 -19.16 4.76
N THR A 298 1.68 -18.84 5.22
CA THR A 298 0.88 -17.74 4.71
C THR A 298 0.67 -16.73 5.82
N TYR A 299 1.10 -15.50 5.58
CA TYR A 299 0.89 -14.34 6.43
C TYR A 299 -0.37 -13.61 5.99
N GLU A 300 -1.26 -13.32 6.92
CA GLU A 300 -2.30 -12.30 6.77
C GLU A 300 -2.18 -11.27 7.88
N ALA A 301 -2.21 -9.99 7.52
CA ALA A 301 -2.21 -8.90 8.48
C ALA A 301 -3.57 -8.78 9.19
N SER A 302 -3.56 -8.85 10.53
CA SER A 302 -4.72 -8.49 11.37
C SER A 302 -4.39 -7.28 12.22
N MET A 303 -5.22 -6.24 12.18
CA MET A 303 -5.05 -5.06 13.03
C MET A 303 -5.26 -5.38 14.52
N THR A 304 -4.43 -4.83 15.40
CA THR A 304 -4.55 -4.95 16.87
C THR A 304 -4.95 -3.63 17.52
N ARG A 305 -5.63 -2.77 16.78
CA ARG A 305 -6.04 -1.42 17.22
C ARG A 305 -7.06 -1.39 18.37
N LEU A 306 -7.52 -2.54 18.86
CA LEU A 306 -8.22 -2.65 20.14
C LEU A 306 -7.30 -2.29 21.33
N PHE A 307 -5.99 -2.36 21.14
CA PHE A 307 -4.99 -1.99 22.13
C PHE A 307 -4.38 -0.62 21.81
N ARG A 308 -3.93 0.07 22.86
CA ARG A 308 -3.19 1.33 22.72
C ARG A 308 -1.95 1.09 21.86
N GLU A 309 -1.78 1.93 20.84
CA GLU A 309 -0.66 1.87 19.88
C GLU A 309 -0.58 0.53 19.11
N GLY A 310 -1.67 -0.24 19.10
CA GLY A 310 -1.77 -1.48 18.34
C GLY A 310 -1.57 -1.26 16.84
N ARG A 311 -0.67 -2.06 16.26
CA ARG A 311 -0.39 -2.15 14.82
C ARG A 311 -1.02 -3.43 14.28
N THR A 312 -0.22 -4.48 14.15
CA THR A 312 -0.61 -5.75 13.52
C THR A 312 -0.20 -6.96 14.35
N GLU A 313 -0.98 -8.04 14.18
CA GLU A 313 -0.63 -9.43 14.48
C GLU A 313 -0.76 -10.25 13.18
N THR A 314 -0.21 -11.45 13.16
CA THR A 314 -0.28 -12.40 12.06
C THR A 314 -1.46 -13.36 12.22
N VAL A 315 -2.25 -13.52 11.16
CA VAL A 315 -3.12 -14.68 10.97
C VAL A 315 -2.40 -15.66 10.05
N ARG A 316 -2.22 -16.90 10.52
CA ARG A 316 -1.58 -17.98 9.74
C ARG A 316 -2.63 -18.73 8.93
N SER A 317 -2.87 -18.33 7.68
CA SER A 317 -3.96 -18.89 6.85
C SER A 317 -3.72 -20.36 6.49
N CYS A 318 -2.46 -20.79 6.36
CA CYS A 318 -2.09 -22.18 6.12
C CYS A 318 -2.21 -23.01 7.41
N THR A 319 -3.39 -23.56 7.64
CA THR A 319 -3.76 -24.43 8.76
C THR A 319 -3.98 -25.87 8.31
N VAL A 320 -3.98 -26.83 9.24
CA VAL A 320 -4.34 -28.22 8.96
C VAL A 320 -5.72 -28.30 8.29
N GLU A 321 -6.68 -27.52 8.77
CA GLU A 321 -8.03 -27.45 8.23
C GLU A 321 -8.04 -26.92 6.79
N SER A 322 -7.28 -25.86 6.50
CA SER A 322 -7.13 -25.36 5.12
C SER A 322 -6.45 -26.38 4.21
N CYS A 323 -5.42 -27.09 4.68
CA CYS A 323 -4.73 -28.11 3.91
C CYS A 323 -5.63 -29.30 3.59
N ASN A 324 -6.46 -29.73 4.55
CA ASN A 324 -7.44 -30.79 4.35
C ASN A 324 -8.50 -30.37 3.33
N PHE A 325 -9.00 -29.14 3.42
CA PHE A 325 -9.89 -28.57 2.42
C PHE A 325 -9.26 -28.55 1.02
N VAL A 326 -8.04 -28.01 0.88
CA VAL A 326 -7.37 -27.93 -0.42
C VAL A 326 -7.14 -29.32 -1.01
N ARG A 327 -6.67 -30.30 -0.21
CA ARG A 327 -6.53 -31.69 -0.66
C ARG A 327 -7.87 -32.28 -1.13
N SER A 328 -8.95 -32.04 -0.38
CA SER A 328 -10.30 -32.51 -0.75
C SER A 328 -10.86 -31.85 -2.01
N MET A 329 -10.36 -30.68 -2.39
CA MET A 329 -10.74 -29.98 -3.62
C MET A 329 -10.00 -30.53 -4.85
N GLU A 330 -8.79 -31.04 -4.65
CA GLU A 330 -7.93 -31.58 -5.71
C GLU A 330 -8.05 -33.11 -5.86
N ASP A 331 -8.81 -33.78 -4.98
CA ASP A 331 -9.07 -35.21 -5.06
C ASP A 331 -10.31 -35.51 -5.93
N PRO A 332 -10.16 -36.14 -7.11
CA PRO A 332 -11.28 -36.44 -8.00
C PRO A 332 -12.22 -37.52 -7.45
N THR A 333 -11.82 -38.22 -6.39
CA THR A 333 -12.65 -39.27 -5.74
C THR A 333 -13.48 -38.73 -4.58
N GLU A 334 -13.21 -37.50 -4.13
CA GLU A 334 -13.91 -36.89 -3.01
C GLU A 334 -15.28 -36.33 -3.43
N SER A 335 -16.26 -36.47 -2.54
CA SER A 335 -17.60 -35.96 -2.78
C SER A 335 -17.70 -34.46 -2.53
N THR A 336 -18.49 -33.76 -3.34
CA THR A 336 -18.77 -32.32 -3.14
C THR A 336 -19.27 -32.00 -1.72
N GLU A 337 -20.05 -32.91 -1.12
CA GLU A 337 -20.55 -32.75 0.25
C GLU A 337 -19.42 -32.75 1.29
N ASN A 338 -18.47 -33.68 1.18
CA ASN A 338 -17.30 -33.75 2.07
C ASN A 338 -16.35 -32.58 1.83
N THR A 339 -16.05 -32.22 0.58
CA THR A 339 -15.24 -31.04 0.25
C THR A 339 -15.84 -29.77 0.86
N LEU A 340 -17.17 -29.60 0.76
CA LEU A 340 -17.88 -28.47 1.37
C LEU A 340 -17.84 -28.51 2.91
N LYS A 341 -17.85 -29.69 3.52
CA LYS A 341 -17.65 -29.85 4.98
C LYS A 341 -16.26 -29.41 5.39
N PHE A 342 -15.21 -29.82 4.67
CA PHE A 342 -13.84 -29.37 4.96
C PHE A 342 -13.68 -27.87 4.75
N PHE A 343 -14.27 -27.31 3.69
CA PHE A 343 -14.28 -25.87 3.46
C PHE A 343 -14.87 -25.11 4.65
N ARG A 344 -16.04 -25.53 5.16
CA ARG A 344 -16.69 -24.88 6.31
C ARG A 344 -15.83 -24.94 7.58
N LEU A 345 -15.15 -26.06 7.82
CA LEU A 345 -14.23 -26.20 8.96
C LEU A 345 -13.04 -25.26 8.82
N ALA A 346 -12.43 -25.19 7.63
CA ALA A 346 -11.32 -24.29 7.34
C ALA A 346 -11.73 -22.82 7.49
N ALA A 347 -12.92 -22.44 6.99
CA ALA A 347 -13.41 -21.07 7.09
C ALA A 347 -13.70 -20.67 8.55
N ALA A 348 -14.28 -21.58 9.34
CA ALA A 348 -14.51 -21.36 10.76
C ALA A 348 -13.19 -21.24 11.54
N LYS A 349 -12.18 -22.07 11.21
CA LYS A 349 -10.84 -21.98 11.79
C LYS A 349 -10.18 -20.64 11.49
N HIS A 350 -10.21 -20.20 10.23
CA HIS A 350 -9.66 -18.90 9.82
C HIS A 350 -10.27 -17.75 10.61
N GLN A 351 -11.61 -17.69 10.69
CA GLN A 351 -12.32 -16.68 11.46
C GLN A 351 -12.05 -16.74 12.97
N HIS A 352 -11.78 -17.93 13.51
CA HIS A 352 -11.34 -18.06 14.90
C HIS A 352 -9.94 -17.48 15.10
N LEU A 353 -8.98 -17.80 14.22
CA LEU A 353 -7.62 -17.26 14.28
C LEU A 353 -7.59 -15.75 14.11
N TYR A 354 -8.39 -15.20 13.19
CA TYR A 354 -8.52 -13.76 12.99
C TYR A 354 -9.00 -13.06 14.26
N ARG A 355 -10.01 -13.62 14.95
CA ARG A 355 -10.47 -13.09 16.24
C ARG A 355 -9.37 -13.13 17.30
N LEU A 356 -8.64 -14.24 17.42
CA LEU A 356 -7.52 -14.35 18.37
C LEU A 356 -6.45 -13.29 18.07
N ALA A 357 -6.05 -13.13 16.81
CA ALA A 357 -5.05 -12.14 16.41
C ALA A 357 -5.51 -10.71 16.74
N MET A 358 -6.74 -10.35 16.36
CA MET A 358 -7.31 -9.01 16.61
C MET A 358 -7.41 -8.68 18.10
N THR A 359 -7.63 -9.70 18.96
CA THR A 359 -7.67 -9.56 20.42
C THR A 359 -6.33 -9.84 21.11
N GLY A 360 -5.20 -9.82 20.38
CA GLY A 360 -3.86 -9.93 20.96
C GLY A 360 -3.50 -11.31 21.50
N ALA A 361 -4.24 -12.35 21.09
CA ALA A 361 -4.01 -13.76 21.41
C ALA A 361 -3.36 -14.52 20.24
N GLY A 362 -2.83 -13.80 19.24
CA GLY A 362 -1.92 -14.37 18.26
C GLY A 362 -0.55 -14.68 18.88
N ILE A 363 0.28 -15.42 18.15
CA ILE A 363 1.56 -15.93 18.67
C ILE A 363 2.78 -15.29 18.01
N ASP A 364 2.66 -14.75 16.80
CA ASP A 364 3.82 -14.35 16.00
C ASP A 364 4.56 -13.14 16.60
N ARG A 365 3.83 -12.10 17.04
CA ARG A 365 4.48 -10.98 17.75
C ARG A 365 5.08 -11.39 19.08
N HIS A 366 4.47 -12.37 19.78
CA HIS A 366 5.01 -12.91 21.02
C HIS A 366 6.32 -13.68 20.77
N LEU A 367 6.36 -14.56 19.76
CA LEU A 367 7.59 -15.28 19.37
C LEU A 367 8.70 -14.31 18.94
N PHE A 368 8.35 -13.25 18.20
CA PHE A 368 9.31 -12.21 17.83
C PHE A 368 9.86 -11.46 19.06
N CYS A 369 9.01 -11.16 20.05
CA CYS A 369 9.46 -10.58 21.33
C CYS A 369 10.45 -11.50 22.04
N LEU A 370 10.17 -12.81 22.14
CA LEU A 370 11.09 -13.78 22.72
C LEU A 370 12.43 -13.82 21.98
N TYR A 371 12.42 -13.72 20.66
CA TYR A 371 13.64 -13.62 19.84
C TYR A 371 14.44 -12.34 20.15
N VAL A 372 13.80 -11.18 20.22
CA VAL A 372 14.49 -9.92 20.58
C VAL A 372 15.11 -10.01 21.97
N VAL A 373 14.36 -10.56 22.94
CA VAL A 373 14.86 -10.78 24.31
C VAL A 373 16.03 -11.78 24.32
N SER A 374 15.97 -12.86 23.55
CA SER A 374 17.05 -13.85 23.48
C SER A 374 18.34 -13.23 22.90
N LYS A 375 18.22 -12.36 21.89
CA LYS A 375 19.37 -11.62 21.35
C LYS A 375 19.97 -10.65 22.37
N TYR A 376 19.13 -9.92 23.11
CA TYR A 376 19.58 -9.02 24.17
C TYR A 376 20.31 -9.77 25.29
N LEU A 377 19.80 -10.94 25.69
CA LEU A 377 20.40 -11.78 26.73
C LEU A 377 21.53 -12.69 26.21
N ALA A 378 21.87 -12.61 24.91
CA ALA A 378 22.83 -13.49 24.24
C ALA A 378 22.54 -15.00 24.45
N VAL A 379 21.25 -15.37 24.50
CA VAL A 379 20.79 -16.75 24.60
C VAL A 379 20.51 -17.31 23.21
N ASP A 380 21.18 -18.42 22.88
CA ASP A 380 20.87 -19.20 21.69
C ASP A 380 19.69 -20.15 21.98
N SER A 381 18.66 -20.10 21.15
CA SER A 381 17.44 -20.89 21.30
C SER A 381 17.20 -21.70 20.03
N PRO A 382 17.44 -23.02 20.05
CA PRO A 382 17.15 -23.89 18.92
C PRO A 382 15.69 -23.81 18.47
N PHE A 383 14.77 -23.69 19.42
CA PHE A 383 13.34 -23.51 19.14
C PHE A 383 13.06 -22.23 18.34
N LEU A 384 13.56 -21.07 18.80
CA LEU A 384 13.32 -19.79 18.10
C LEU A 384 13.99 -19.79 16.73
N LYS A 385 15.16 -20.41 16.61
CA LYS A 385 15.84 -20.58 15.31
C LYS A 385 15.00 -21.41 14.34
N GLU A 386 14.39 -22.50 14.81
CA GLU A 386 13.51 -23.34 13.99
C GLU A 386 12.23 -22.60 13.58
N VAL A 387 11.47 -22.05 14.53
CA VAL A 387 10.15 -21.48 14.22
C VAL A 387 10.20 -20.18 13.42
N LEU A 388 11.34 -19.49 13.40
CA LEU A 388 11.56 -18.28 12.61
C LEU A 388 12.34 -18.51 11.31
N SER A 389 12.75 -19.77 11.02
CA SER A 389 13.55 -20.08 9.82
C SER A 389 12.73 -20.14 8.54
N GLU A 390 11.45 -20.46 8.65
CA GLU A 390 10.59 -20.67 7.48
C GLU A 390 10.06 -19.33 6.94
N PRO A 391 10.27 -19.02 5.65
CA PRO A 391 9.83 -17.75 5.07
C PRO A 391 8.32 -17.72 4.79
N TRP A 392 7.75 -16.51 4.83
CA TRP A 392 6.36 -16.24 4.44
C TRP A 392 6.24 -16.15 2.91
N ARG A 393 6.20 -17.31 2.24
CA ARG A 393 6.09 -17.37 0.77
C ARG A 393 4.77 -16.85 0.21
N LEU A 394 3.75 -16.71 1.06
CA LEU A 394 2.53 -15.99 0.68
C LEU A 394 2.24 -14.93 1.73
N SER A 395 2.46 -13.65 1.38
CA SER A 395 2.16 -12.51 2.25
C SER A 395 0.93 -11.79 1.75
N THR A 396 -0.07 -11.64 2.62
CA THR A 396 -1.39 -11.16 2.23
C THR A 396 -1.90 -10.04 3.11
N SER A 397 -2.69 -9.13 2.53
CA SER A 397 -3.37 -8.08 3.29
C SER A 397 -4.66 -7.64 2.63
N GLN A 398 -5.71 -7.51 3.43
CA GLN A 398 -6.96 -6.87 3.03
C GLN A 398 -6.91 -5.37 3.36
N THR A 399 -7.27 -4.53 2.39
CA THR A 399 -7.51 -3.10 2.63
C THR A 399 -9.02 -2.82 2.57
N PRO A 400 -9.71 -2.73 3.71
CA PRO A 400 -11.16 -2.54 3.71
C PRO A 400 -11.54 -1.09 3.37
N GLN A 401 -12.52 -0.92 2.48
CA GLN A 401 -13.29 0.32 2.33
C GLN A 401 -14.49 0.30 3.27
N GLN A 402 -14.75 1.41 3.95
CA GLN A 402 -15.63 1.41 5.11
C GLN A 402 -16.76 2.44 5.05
N HIS A 403 -16.57 3.57 4.37
CA HIS A 403 -17.41 4.76 4.50
C HIS A 403 -18.20 5.10 3.21
N ILE A 404 -17.76 4.65 2.04
CA ILE A 404 -18.43 4.93 0.77
C ILE A 404 -19.42 3.82 0.40
N ASP A 405 -20.67 4.22 0.16
CA ASP A 405 -21.66 3.36 -0.51
C ASP A 405 -21.38 3.35 -2.03
N LEU A 406 -20.55 2.41 -2.47
CA LEU A 406 -20.19 2.22 -3.88
C LEU A 406 -21.40 1.92 -4.78
N LYS A 407 -22.54 1.49 -4.22
CA LYS A 407 -23.76 1.30 -5.03
C LYS A 407 -24.36 2.64 -5.44
N LYS A 408 -24.23 3.66 -4.58
CA LYS A 408 -24.72 5.01 -4.85
C LYS A 408 -23.69 5.87 -5.58
N ASN A 409 -22.40 5.60 -5.36
CA ASN A 409 -21.29 6.39 -5.89
C ASN A 409 -20.25 5.47 -6.59
N PRO A 410 -20.63 4.82 -7.72
CA PRO A 410 -19.75 3.88 -8.43
C PRO A 410 -18.46 4.53 -8.97
N GLU A 411 -18.48 5.83 -9.22
CA GLU A 411 -17.33 6.64 -9.65
C GLU A 411 -16.21 6.74 -8.61
N MET A 412 -16.52 6.47 -7.34
CA MET A 412 -15.58 6.53 -6.22
C MET A 412 -14.86 5.19 -5.96
N LEU A 413 -14.90 4.29 -6.92
CA LEU A 413 -14.23 3.00 -6.86
C LEU A 413 -12.70 3.20 -6.79
N SER A 414 -12.06 2.58 -5.80
CA SER A 414 -10.60 2.50 -5.72
C SER A 414 -10.17 1.06 -5.89
N CYS A 415 -9.12 0.84 -6.70
CA CYS A 415 -8.51 -0.48 -6.88
C CYS A 415 -7.73 -0.95 -5.64
N GLY A 416 -7.66 -0.14 -4.57
CA GLY A 416 -6.83 -0.42 -3.40
C GLY A 416 -5.33 -0.25 -3.71
N GLY A 417 -4.48 -0.80 -2.84
CA GLY A 417 -3.02 -0.77 -3.00
C GLY A 417 -2.42 -2.17 -3.02
N GLY A 418 -1.14 -2.25 -3.40
CA GLY A 418 -0.35 -3.48 -3.40
C GLY A 418 1.02 -3.27 -2.76
N PHE A 419 1.75 -4.37 -2.58
CA PHE A 419 3.12 -4.40 -2.06
C PHE A 419 3.90 -5.52 -2.76
N GLY A 420 5.23 -5.46 -2.76
CA GLY A 420 6.10 -6.51 -3.29
C GLY A 420 6.16 -7.76 -2.39
N PRO A 421 6.65 -8.91 -2.88
CA PRO A 421 6.78 -10.12 -2.07
C PRO A 421 7.79 -9.94 -0.93
N VAL A 422 7.61 -10.66 0.18
CA VAL A 422 8.52 -10.63 1.35
C VAL A 422 9.58 -11.75 1.33
N ALA A 423 9.48 -12.65 0.36
CA ALA A 423 10.43 -13.72 0.08
C ALA A 423 10.68 -13.73 -1.43
N ASP A 424 11.93 -13.94 -1.84
CA ASP A 424 12.29 -13.94 -3.28
C ASP A 424 11.61 -15.08 -4.05
N ASP A 425 11.27 -16.18 -3.37
CA ASP A 425 10.55 -17.34 -3.89
C ASP A 425 9.05 -17.35 -3.50
N GLY A 426 8.46 -16.17 -3.30
CA GLY A 426 7.09 -16.01 -2.83
C GLY A 426 6.28 -14.93 -3.55
N TYR A 427 5.06 -14.73 -3.04
CA TYR A 427 4.07 -13.81 -3.55
C TYR A 427 3.64 -12.77 -2.51
N GLY A 428 3.44 -11.53 -2.97
CA GLY A 428 2.68 -10.51 -2.26
C GLY A 428 1.27 -10.42 -2.84
N VAL A 429 0.23 -10.50 -2.01
CA VAL A 429 -1.17 -10.39 -2.46
C VAL A 429 -1.93 -9.39 -1.60
N SER A 430 -2.38 -8.30 -2.20
CA SER A 430 -3.38 -7.44 -1.57
C SER A 430 -4.72 -7.57 -2.29
N TYR A 431 -5.80 -7.41 -1.53
CA TYR A 431 -7.13 -7.42 -2.11
C TYR A 431 -8.07 -6.45 -1.39
N ILE A 432 -9.03 -5.95 -2.16
CA ILE A 432 -10.09 -5.06 -1.70
C ILE A 432 -11.43 -5.58 -2.19
N ILE A 433 -12.40 -5.65 -1.28
CA ILE A 433 -13.74 -6.17 -1.56
C ILE A 433 -14.63 -4.99 -1.98
N LEU A 434 -14.93 -4.91 -3.28
CA LEU A 434 -15.63 -3.81 -3.94
C LEU A 434 -17.14 -4.06 -3.97
N GLY A 435 -17.74 -4.05 -2.79
CA GLY A 435 -19.19 -4.20 -2.65
C GLY A 435 -19.67 -5.63 -2.93
N GLU A 436 -20.87 -5.73 -3.50
CA GLU A 436 -21.61 -7.00 -3.62
C GLU A 436 -21.10 -7.89 -4.76
N ASN A 437 -20.52 -7.30 -5.80
CA ASN A 437 -20.32 -7.97 -7.10
C ASN A 437 -18.85 -8.06 -7.53
N ALA A 438 -17.92 -7.37 -6.89
CA ALA A 438 -16.53 -7.37 -7.32
C ALA A 438 -15.53 -7.43 -6.16
N ILE A 439 -14.33 -7.92 -6.47
CA ILE A 439 -13.13 -7.88 -5.64
C ILE A 439 -11.98 -7.50 -6.57
N HIS A 440 -11.06 -6.65 -6.11
CA HIS A 440 -9.86 -6.32 -6.87
C HIS A 440 -8.64 -6.89 -6.16
N PHE A 441 -7.71 -7.46 -6.93
CA PHE A 441 -6.50 -8.10 -6.45
C PHE A 441 -5.26 -7.42 -7.03
N HIS A 442 -4.22 -7.32 -6.21
CA HIS A 442 -2.86 -6.98 -6.61
C HIS A 442 -1.95 -8.15 -6.23
N VAL A 443 -1.35 -8.79 -7.22
CA VAL A 443 -0.38 -9.88 -7.04
C VAL A 443 0.99 -9.38 -7.47
N SER A 444 2.02 -9.69 -6.69
CA SER A 444 3.41 -9.43 -7.03
C SER A 444 4.30 -10.63 -6.73
N SER A 445 5.39 -10.76 -7.49
CA SER A 445 6.43 -11.77 -7.32
C SER A 445 7.78 -11.24 -7.84
N LYS A 446 8.84 -12.03 -7.73
CA LYS A 446 10.14 -11.70 -8.33
C LYS A 446 10.28 -12.33 -9.71
N ILE A 447 10.70 -11.55 -10.72
CA ILE A 447 10.98 -12.06 -12.07
C ILE A 447 12.16 -13.03 -12.05
N SER A 448 13.16 -12.75 -11.20
CA SER A 448 14.33 -13.59 -11.00
C SER A 448 14.02 -14.99 -10.46
N CYS A 449 12.85 -15.21 -9.87
CA CYS A 449 12.43 -16.53 -9.39
C CYS A 449 11.62 -17.28 -10.44
N SER A 450 12.21 -18.34 -11.01
CA SER A 450 11.55 -19.17 -12.03
C SER A 450 10.35 -19.98 -11.50
N GLU A 451 10.20 -20.12 -10.18
CA GLU A 451 9.05 -20.81 -9.59
C GLU A 451 7.81 -19.90 -9.53
N THR A 452 7.96 -18.57 -9.47
CA THR A 452 6.86 -17.63 -9.28
C THR A 452 6.47 -16.91 -10.57
N ASP A 453 5.17 -16.65 -10.76
CA ASP A 453 4.63 -15.87 -11.89
C ASP A 453 3.32 -15.20 -11.45
N SER A 454 3.28 -13.86 -11.39
CA SER A 454 2.14 -13.13 -10.82
C SER A 454 0.87 -13.34 -11.64
N HIS A 455 1.00 -13.45 -12.97
CA HIS A 455 -0.11 -13.65 -13.89
C HIS A 455 -0.70 -15.07 -13.79
N ARG A 456 0.16 -16.08 -13.74
CA ARG A 456 -0.22 -17.48 -13.54
C ARG A 456 -0.91 -17.66 -12.20
N PHE A 457 -0.32 -17.11 -11.14
CA PHE A 457 -0.90 -17.20 -9.81
C PHE A 457 -2.24 -16.46 -9.71
N GLY A 458 -2.37 -15.26 -10.28
CA GLY A 458 -3.64 -14.54 -10.31
C GLY A 458 -4.74 -15.28 -11.08
N LYS A 459 -4.42 -15.95 -12.19
CA LYS A 459 -5.37 -16.84 -12.89
C LYS A 459 -5.81 -18.01 -12.00
N ASN A 460 -4.87 -18.58 -11.24
CA ASN A 460 -5.17 -19.62 -10.25
C ASN A 460 -6.08 -19.10 -9.13
N ILE A 461 -5.92 -17.84 -8.68
CA ILE A 461 -6.83 -17.18 -7.73
C ILE A 461 -8.23 -17.05 -8.33
N GLN A 462 -8.36 -16.51 -9.54
CA GLN A 462 -9.66 -16.36 -10.21
C GLN A 462 -10.38 -17.71 -10.34
N LYS A 463 -9.64 -18.76 -10.76
CA LYS A 463 -10.17 -20.12 -10.87
C LYS A 463 -10.56 -20.70 -9.51
N ALA A 464 -9.73 -20.55 -8.48
CA ALA A 464 -10.02 -21.04 -7.13
C ALA A 464 -11.29 -20.40 -6.56
N MET A 465 -11.46 -19.09 -6.72
CA MET A 465 -12.66 -18.38 -6.30
C MET A 465 -13.93 -18.98 -6.91
N VAL A 466 -13.94 -19.21 -8.23
CA VAL A 466 -15.09 -19.78 -8.95
C VAL A 466 -15.33 -21.24 -8.57
N ASP A 467 -14.29 -22.06 -8.52
CA ASP A 467 -14.40 -23.49 -8.19
C ASP A 467 -14.97 -23.69 -6.78
N ILE A 468 -14.51 -22.90 -5.80
CA ILE A 468 -15.02 -22.93 -4.42
C ILE A 468 -16.48 -22.51 -4.37
N MET A 469 -16.87 -21.45 -5.10
CA MET A 469 -18.26 -21.03 -5.16
C MET A 469 -19.15 -22.13 -5.77
N GLY A 470 -18.63 -22.90 -6.71
CA GLY A 470 -19.29 -24.06 -7.32
C GLY A 470 -19.74 -25.12 -6.31
N LEU A 471 -19.07 -25.26 -5.16
CA LEU A 471 -19.45 -26.22 -4.11
C LEU A 471 -20.81 -25.93 -3.49
N PHE A 472 -21.29 -24.68 -3.55
CA PHE A 472 -22.48 -24.25 -2.83
C PHE A 472 -23.79 -24.43 -3.61
N ASN A 473 -23.74 -24.84 -4.89
CA ASN A 473 -24.91 -25.07 -5.75
C ASN A 473 -25.99 -23.97 -5.66
N LEU A 474 -25.57 -22.70 -5.53
CA LEU A 474 -26.49 -21.58 -5.47
C LEU A 474 -27.15 -21.40 -6.85
N SER A 475 -28.48 -21.49 -6.94
CA SER A 475 -29.20 -21.41 -8.21
C SER A 475 -28.87 -20.10 -8.97
N LYS A 476 -28.81 -20.16 -10.31
CA LYS A 476 -28.51 -19.01 -11.21
C LYS A 476 -29.43 -17.78 -11.03
N ASN A 477 -30.53 -17.90 -10.28
CA ASN A 477 -31.42 -16.77 -9.95
C ASN A 477 -30.93 -15.95 -8.74
N CYS A 478 -29.84 -16.34 -8.09
CA CYS A 478 -29.26 -15.63 -6.94
C CYS A 478 -28.16 -14.61 -7.31
N THR A 479 -27.83 -14.45 -8.59
CA THR A 479 -26.74 -13.58 -9.09
C THR A 479 -27.21 -12.21 -9.61
N LYS A 480 -28.48 -11.82 -9.37
CA LYS A 480 -28.96 -10.45 -9.59
C LYS A 480 -29.32 -9.78 -8.27
#